data_AF-A0A918DLQ3-F1
#
_entry.id   AF-A0A918DLQ3-F1
#
_cell.length_a   1.000
_cell.length_b   1.000
_cell.length_c   1.000
_cell.angle_alpha   90.00
_cell.angle_beta   90.00
_cell.angle_gamma   90.00
#
_symmetry.space_group_name_H-M   'P 1'
#
loop_
_entity.id
_entity.type
_entity.pdbx_description
1 polymer ?
#
loop_
_entity_poly.entity_id
_entity_poly.type
_entity_poly.pdbx_seq_one_letter_code
_entity_poly.pdbx_strand_id
1 'polypeptide(L)'
;MARTGWRIKPSYHLELLVFLPGFLLLVWILTDTTATVVAAAGIGLIALMRWLAVDASKRTNRKLLRLATEHAARYVLPEDLDYPCQMLLSRAQDAVGRVLASRVHRAGLIDTIDNQVTLPEEVWQIAQRLSRLSAMHHEHRRLVPRELPSGLEDAFKPYSTALDAAWTSLSKRVRRLEEYAKQVMRADQVYHAHQRLEALAARTPDYQELIADTVRDEVADERIRELGEQARHVRKLFEESIGQARRTAGELLRPPSA
;
A
#
# COMPACT_ATOMS: atom_id res chain seq x y z
N MET A 1 29.85 -5.74 -22.49
CA MET A 1 28.50 -5.29 -22.92
C MET A 1 27.58 -5.29 -21.71
N ALA A 2 26.78 -4.30 -21.32
CA ALA A 2 26.78 -2.85 -21.51
C ALA A 2 26.26 -2.29 -20.17
N ARG A 3 27.03 -1.41 -19.53
CA ARG A 3 26.70 -0.75 -18.26
C ARG A 3 25.99 0.57 -18.56
N THR A 4 24.69 0.66 -18.35
CA THR A 4 23.98 1.96 -18.26
C THR A 4 23.90 2.37 -16.79
N GLY A 5 25.06 2.75 -16.25
CA GLY A 5 25.09 3.54 -15.02
C GLY A 5 24.67 4.96 -15.37
N TRP A 6 23.54 5.41 -14.81
CA TRP A 6 23.22 6.83 -14.75
C TRP A 6 24.30 7.53 -13.90
N ARG A 7 25.39 7.93 -14.55
CA ARG A 7 26.22 9.02 -14.05
C ARG A 7 25.33 10.25 -14.13
N ILE A 8 24.83 10.71 -13.00
CA ILE A 8 24.54 12.12 -12.84
C ILE A 8 25.90 12.79 -13.08
N LYS A 9 26.13 13.26 -14.30
CA LYS A 9 27.20 14.21 -14.58
C LYS A 9 26.87 15.39 -13.68
N PRO A 10 27.68 15.72 -12.66
CA PRO A 10 27.62 17.07 -12.20
C PRO A 10 28.25 17.88 -13.34
N SER A 11 27.42 18.50 -14.17
CA SER A 11 27.83 19.61 -15.02
C SER A 11 28.20 20.78 -14.11
N TYR A 12 29.26 20.60 -13.32
CA TYR A 12 30.06 21.70 -12.83
C TYR A 12 30.73 22.27 -14.07
N HIS A 13 30.14 23.34 -14.59
CA HIS A 13 30.74 24.19 -15.59
C HIS A 13 32.13 24.60 -15.07
N LEU A 14 33.18 23.90 -15.52
CA LEU A 14 34.58 24.18 -15.18
C LEU A 14 34.94 25.64 -15.53
N GLU A 15 34.24 26.20 -16.52
CA GLU A 15 34.33 27.60 -16.90
C GLU A 15 33.86 28.53 -15.76
N LEU A 16 32.79 28.21 -15.02
CA LEU A 16 32.33 29.02 -13.89
C LEU A 16 33.33 29.04 -12.72
N LEU A 17 34.16 27.99 -12.57
CA LEU A 17 35.17 27.93 -11.49
C LEU A 17 36.37 28.85 -11.77
N VAL A 18 36.64 29.18 -13.04
CA VAL A 18 37.74 30.06 -13.47
C VAL A 18 37.25 31.48 -13.80
N PHE A 19 36.05 31.63 -14.36
CA PHE A 19 35.47 32.95 -14.66
C PHE A 19 35.07 33.72 -13.41
N LEU A 20 34.62 33.04 -12.35
CA LEU A 20 34.19 33.69 -11.11
C LEU A 20 35.34 34.41 -10.36
N PRO A 21 36.55 33.83 -10.20
CA PRO A 21 37.68 34.58 -9.64
C PRO A 21 38.18 35.67 -10.58
N GLY A 22 38.15 35.48 -11.91
CA GLY A 22 38.56 36.50 -12.89
C GLY A 22 37.63 37.73 -12.91
N PHE A 23 36.32 37.51 -12.83
CA PHE A 23 35.31 38.56 -12.71
C PHE A 23 35.44 39.32 -11.37
N LEU A 24 35.71 38.60 -10.27
CA LEU A 24 36.01 39.21 -8.98
C LEU A 24 37.28 40.06 -8.99
N LEU A 25 38.32 39.64 -9.73
CA LEU A 25 39.57 40.40 -9.89
C LEU A 25 39.36 41.67 -10.74
N LEU A 26 38.49 41.60 -11.74
CA LEU A 26 38.10 42.78 -12.53
C LEU A 26 37.24 43.77 -11.73
N VAL A 27 36.34 43.26 -10.87
CA VAL A 27 35.60 44.07 -9.88
C VAL A 27 36.54 44.63 -8.78
N TRP A 28 37.60 43.91 -8.42
CA TRP A 28 38.64 44.36 -7.49
C TRP A 28 39.46 45.54 -8.00
N ILE A 29 39.69 45.60 -9.32
CA ILE A 29 40.38 46.71 -9.99
C ILE A 29 39.46 47.94 -10.12
N LEU A 30 38.14 47.74 -10.19
CA LEU A 30 37.16 48.81 -10.47
C LEU A 30 36.49 49.39 -9.22
N THR A 31 36.61 48.75 -8.06
CA THR A 31 35.88 49.15 -6.85
C THR A 31 36.74 49.09 -5.59
N ASP A 32 36.54 50.12 -4.76
CA ASP A 32 37.19 50.42 -3.48
C ASP A 32 37.62 49.18 -2.67
N THR A 33 38.89 49.16 -2.25
CA THR A 33 39.65 48.02 -1.68
C THR A 33 39.00 47.35 -0.46
N THR A 34 38.02 47.98 0.15
CA THR A 34 37.29 47.50 1.32
C THR A 34 36.25 46.42 0.98
N ALA A 35 35.59 46.50 -0.17
CA ALA A 35 34.51 45.56 -0.55
C ALA A 35 35.04 44.15 -0.84
N THR A 36 36.28 44.06 -1.30
CA THR A 36 36.87 42.80 -1.75
C THR A 36 37.41 41.96 -0.60
N VAL A 37 37.95 42.61 0.43
CA VAL A 37 38.38 41.95 1.67
C VAL A 37 37.18 41.33 2.39
N VAL A 38 36.04 42.02 2.42
CA VAL A 38 34.80 41.51 3.03
C VAL A 38 34.26 40.31 2.25
N ALA A 39 34.26 40.36 0.91
CA ALA A 39 33.82 39.25 0.08
C ALA A 39 34.73 38.01 0.24
N ALA A 40 36.05 38.20 0.27
CA ALA A 40 37.01 37.11 0.49
C ALA A 40 36.86 36.47 1.88
N ALA A 41 36.64 37.28 2.91
CA ALA A 41 36.37 36.78 4.27
C ALA A 41 35.06 35.97 4.33
N GLY A 42 34.01 36.44 3.66
CA GLY A 42 32.72 35.73 3.58
C GLY A 42 32.83 34.36 2.90
N ILE A 43 33.52 34.29 1.76
CA ILE A 43 33.73 33.02 1.03
C ILE A 43 34.62 32.06 1.84
N GLY A 44 35.68 32.57 2.48
CA GLY A 44 36.53 31.78 3.36
C GLY A 44 35.76 31.18 4.54
N LEU A 45 34.87 31.96 5.16
CA LEU A 45 34.01 31.50 6.25
C LEU A 45 33.04 30.41 5.78
N ILE A 46 32.40 30.57 4.62
CA ILE A 46 31.50 29.56 4.05
C ILE A 46 32.25 28.26 3.70
N ALA A 47 33.44 28.37 3.10
CA ALA A 47 34.27 27.21 2.78
C ALA A 47 34.75 26.47 4.04
N LEU A 48 35.16 27.22 5.08
CA LEU A 48 35.57 26.67 6.37
C LEU A 48 34.41 25.99 7.09
N MET A 49 33.24 26.64 7.12
CA MET A 49 32.03 26.10 7.74
C MET A 49 31.56 24.83 7.00
N ARG A 50 31.68 24.80 5.67
CA ARG A 50 31.38 23.61 4.85
C ARG A 50 32.39 22.49 5.07
N TRP A 51 33.67 22.81 5.23
CA TRP A 51 34.71 21.83 5.55
C TRP A 51 34.47 21.20 6.93
N LEU A 52 34.22 22.02 7.96
CA LEU A 52 33.89 21.57 9.31
C LEU A 52 32.59 20.74 9.34
N ALA A 53 31.55 21.13 8.60
CA ALA A 53 30.30 20.37 8.52
C ALA A 53 30.46 19.01 7.82
N VAL A 54 31.23 18.95 6.74
CA VAL A 54 31.53 17.68 6.04
C VAL A 54 32.37 16.76 6.94
N ASP A 55 33.33 17.31 7.67
CA ASP A 55 34.24 16.54 8.52
C ASP A 55 33.56 16.05 9.81
N ALA A 56 32.63 16.85 10.37
CA ALA A 56 31.73 16.42 11.43
C ALA A 56 30.76 15.34 10.95
N SER A 57 30.14 15.51 9.77
CA SER A 57 29.24 14.52 9.16
C SER A 57 29.95 13.19 8.87
N LYS A 58 31.20 13.23 8.38
CA LYS A 58 32.02 12.03 8.18
C LYS A 58 32.36 11.32 9.48
N ARG A 59 32.65 12.05 10.56
CA ARG A 59 32.92 11.47 11.89
C ARG A 59 31.67 10.83 12.50
N THR A 60 30.51 11.48 12.40
CA THR A 60 29.24 10.92 12.86
C THR A 60 28.85 9.68 12.06
N ASN A 61 28.97 9.72 10.73
CA ASN A 61 28.73 8.55 9.90
C ASN A 61 29.67 7.39 10.22
N ARG A 62 30.96 7.64 10.50
CA ARG A 62 31.89 6.58 10.92
C ARG A 62 31.55 5.99 12.29
N LYS A 63 31.07 6.80 13.24
CA LYS A 63 30.59 6.31 14.54
C LYS A 63 29.31 5.50 14.40
N LEU A 64 28.37 5.96 13.58
CA LEU A 64 27.17 5.21 13.24
C LEU A 64 27.50 3.91 12.51
N LEU A 65 28.45 3.92 11.56
CA LEU A 65 28.94 2.72 10.88
C LEU A 65 29.66 1.75 11.84
N ARG A 66 30.38 2.26 12.85
CA ARG A 66 31.01 1.44 13.90
C ARG A 66 30.00 0.80 14.83
N LEU A 67 29.04 1.59 15.34
CA LEU A 67 27.89 1.04 16.07
C LEU A 67 27.09 0.07 15.19
N ALA A 68 27.00 0.38 13.89
CA ALA A 68 26.35 -0.47 12.90
C ALA A 68 27.12 -1.78 12.65
N THR A 69 28.41 -1.82 12.91
CA THR A 69 29.22 -3.06 12.82
C THR A 69 29.25 -3.81 14.15
N GLU A 70 29.30 -3.11 15.28
CA GLU A 70 29.21 -3.68 16.63
C GLU A 70 27.88 -4.38 16.90
N HIS A 71 26.79 -3.93 16.26
CA HIS A 71 25.48 -4.57 16.33
C HIS A 71 25.04 -5.23 15.03
N ALA A 72 25.95 -5.52 14.09
CA ALA A 72 25.63 -6.12 12.78
C ALA A 72 24.87 -7.46 12.87
N ALA A 73 24.93 -8.16 14.01
CA ALA A 73 24.14 -9.36 14.26
C ALA A 73 22.67 -9.10 14.63
N ARG A 74 22.24 -7.83 14.73
CA ARG A 74 20.90 -7.41 15.21
C ARG A 74 20.05 -6.71 14.15
N TYR A 75 20.61 -6.33 13.00
CA TYR A 75 19.87 -5.87 11.84
C TYR A 75 20.63 -6.25 10.56
N VAL A 76 19.88 -6.41 9.47
CA VAL A 76 20.43 -6.58 8.13
C VAL A 76 20.03 -5.37 7.32
N LEU A 77 21.02 -4.66 6.78
CA LEU A 77 20.78 -3.48 5.95
C LEU A 77 20.60 -3.89 4.49
N PRO A 78 19.84 -3.12 3.69
CA PRO A 78 19.75 -3.36 2.24
C PRO A 78 21.11 -3.37 1.55
N GLU A 79 22.07 -2.58 2.04
CA GLU A 79 23.43 -2.51 1.52
C GLU A 79 24.26 -3.79 1.77
N ASP A 80 23.87 -4.60 2.75
CA ASP A 80 24.52 -5.88 3.06
C ASP A 80 24.07 -7.01 2.12
N LEU A 81 23.09 -6.74 1.25
CA LEU A 81 22.44 -7.71 0.38
C LEU A 81 22.72 -7.39 -1.08
N ASP A 82 23.07 -8.42 -1.85
CA ASP A 82 23.05 -8.32 -3.31
C ASP A 82 21.61 -8.12 -3.82
N TYR A 83 21.44 -7.49 -4.98
CA TYR A 83 20.12 -7.22 -5.56
C TYR A 83 19.17 -8.45 -5.61
N PRO A 84 19.60 -9.66 -6.04
CA PRO A 84 18.74 -10.85 -5.99
C PRO A 84 18.32 -11.22 -4.56
N CYS A 85 19.22 -11.08 -3.59
CA CYS A 85 18.97 -11.37 -2.19
C CYS A 85 18.01 -10.35 -1.56
N GLN A 86 18.14 -9.06 -1.90
CA GLN A 86 17.16 -8.03 -1.50
C GLN A 86 15.76 -8.39 -1.99
N MET A 87 15.64 -8.79 -3.25
CA MET A 87 14.34 -9.14 -3.82
C MET A 87 13.73 -10.39 -3.20
N LEU A 88 14.56 -11.38 -2.88
CA LEU A 88 14.09 -12.59 -2.22
C LEU A 88 13.64 -12.31 -0.77
N LEU A 89 14.33 -11.43 -0.06
CA LEU A 89 13.95 -11.01 1.30
C LEU A 89 12.64 -10.22 1.29
N SER A 90 12.48 -9.26 0.37
CA SER A 90 11.25 -8.48 0.23
C SER A 90 10.04 -9.37 -0.02
N ARG A 91 10.17 -10.40 -0.87
CA ARG A 91 9.10 -11.38 -1.10
C ARG A 91 8.70 -12.15 0.16
N ALA A 92 9.67 -12.52 0.99
CA ALA A 92 9.41 -13.19 2.26
C ALA A 92 8.68 -12.27 3.25
N GLN A 93 9.13 -11.02 3.37
CA GLN A 93 8.50 -9.98 4.19
C GLN A 93 7.05 -9.72 3.73
N ASP A 94 6.81 -9.59 2.43
CA ASP A 94 5.47 -9.39 1.87
C ASP A 94 4.55 -10.59 2.10
N ALA A 95 5.08 -11.81 2.02
CA ALA A 95 4.31 -13.03 2.32
C ALA A 95 3.85 -13.04 3.79
N VAL A 96 4.77 -12.82 4.73
CA VAL A 96 4.45 -12.79 6.16
C VAL A 96 3.55 -11.61 6.51
N GLY A 97 3.83 -10.42 5.96
CA GLY A 97 3.01 -9.23 6.16
C GLY A 97 1.54 -9.45 5.75
N ARG A 98 1.30 -10.16 4.63
CA ARG A 98 -0.06 -10.52 4.20
C ARG A 98 -0.75 -11.47 5.17
N VAL A 99 -0.03 -12.45 5.73
CA VAL A 99 -0.59 -13.37 6.74
C VAL A 99 -1.02 -12.61 7.98
N LEU A 100 -0.11 -11.80 8.54
CA LEU A 100 -0.36 -11.05 9.78
C LEU A 100 -1.45 -9.98 9.60
N ALA A 101 -1.57 -9.39 8.41
CA ALA A 101 -2.61 -8.41 8.11
C ALA A 101 -4.00 -9.03 7.83
N SER A 102 -4.08 -10.35 7.63
CA SER A 102 -5.34 -11.04 7.30
C SER A 102 -6.39 -10.88 8.41
N ARG A 103 -7.68 -10.85 8.04
CA ARG A 103 -8.79 -10.81 9.01
C ARG A 103 -8.89 -12.13 9.74
N VAL A 104 -8.67 -13.25 9.06
CA VAL A 104 -8.64 -14.60 9.67
C VAL A 104 -7.58 -14.71 10.77
N HIS A 105 -6.38 -14.14 10.56
CA HIS A 105 -5.37 -14.06 11.63
C HIS A 105 -5.85 -13.19 12.79
N ARG A 106 -6.34 -11.98 12.50
CA ARG A 106 -6.83 -11.07 13.55
C ARG A 106 -8.02 -11.62 14.33
N ALA A 107 -8.84 -12.47 13.70
CA ALA A 107 -9.97 -13.13 14.32
C ALA A 107 -9.60 -14.37 15.14
N GLY A 108 -8.31 -14.75 15.21
CA GLY A 108 -7.87 -15.90 16.01
C GLY A 108 -8.16 -17.26 15.40
N LEU A 109 -8.52 -17.32 14.12
CA LEU A 109 -8.96 -18.55 13.44
C LEU A 109 -7.81 -19.40 12.89
N ILE A 110 -6.60 -18.85 12.88
CA ILE A 110 -5.34 -19.56 12.66
C ILE A 110 -4.44 -19.33 13.87
N ASP A 111 -3.49 -20.21 14.12
CA ASP A 111 -2.61 -20.13 15.31
C ASP A 111 -1.94 -18.74 15.39
N THR A 112 -2.42 -17.89 16.29
CA THR A 112 -2.02 -16.48 16.32
C THR A 112 -0.69 -16.28 16.99
N ILE A 113 -0.42 -17.05 18.05
CA ILE A 113 0.82 -16.95 18.82
C ILE A 113 1.98 -17.48 17.98
N ASP A 114 1.81 -18.67 17.38
CA ASP A 114 2.85 -19.25 16.54
C ASP A 114 3.13 -18.37 15.31
N ASN A 115 2.09 -17.83 14.67
CA ASN A 115 2.29 -16.93 13.53
C ASN A 115 2.95 -15.59 13.89
N GLN A 116 2.67 -15.02 15.06
CA GLN A 116 3.24 -13.72 15.47
C GLN A 116 4.71 -13.80 15.88
N VAL A 117 5.16 -14.98 16.34
CA VAL A 117 6.54 -15.15 16.81
C VAL A 117 7.39 -15.89 15.76
N THR A 118 6.87 -17.00 15.24
CA THR A 118 7.62 -17.90 14.35
C THR A 118 7.80 -17.30 12.96
N LEU A 119 6.78 -16.65 12.38
CA LEU A 119 6.94 -16.07 11.02
C LEU A 119 7.95 -14.92 10.96
N PRO A 120 7.97 -13.95 11.89
CA PRO A 120 9.02 -12.94 11.92
C PRO A 120 10.41 -13.53 12.17
N GLU A 121 10.53 -14.53 13.05
CA GLU A 121 11.79 -15.23 13.28
C GLU A 121 12.28 -15.95 12.01
N GLU A 122 11.38 -16.61 11.27
CA GLU A 122 11.70 -17.24 10.00
C GLU A 122 12.24 -16.22 8.97
N VAL A 123 11.60 -15.04 8.86
CA VAL A 123 12.07 -13.95 8.00
C VAL A 123 13.44 -13.44 8.45
N TRP A 124 13.66 -13.31 9.75
CA TRP A 124 14.94 -12.89 10.31
C TRP A 124 16.07 -13.88 10.01
N GLN A 125 15.81 -15.18 10.19
CA GLN A 125 16.74 -16.26 9.84
C GLN A 125 17.06 -16.27 8.34
N ILE A 126 16.08 -15.98 7.48
CA ILE A 126 16.29 -15.84 6.03
C ILE A 126 17.16 -14.61 5.75
N ALA A 127 16.89 -13.46 6.36
CA ALA A 127 17.65 -12.24 6.18
C ALA A 127 19.15 -12.42 6.52
N GLN A 128 19.45 -13.01 7.68
CA GLN A 128 20.83 -13.28 8.10
C GLN A 128 21.57 -14.19 7.11
N ARG A 129 20.90 -15.26 6.64
CA ARG A 129 21.50 -16.20 5.69
C ARG A 129 21.72 -15.55 4.32
N LEU A 130 20.81 -14.68 3.88
CA LEU A 130 20.96 -13.92 2.63
C LEU A 130 22.07 -12.88 2.71
N SER A 131 22.24 -12.21 3.85
CA SER A 131 23.37 -11.32 4.11
C SER A 131 24.69 -12.07 4.02
N ARG A 132 24.79 -13.23 4.70
CA ARG A 132 25.99 -14.10 4.61
C ARG A 132 26.25 -14.57 3.17
N LEU A 133 25.21 -14.98 2.44
CA LEU A 133 25.34 -15.38 1.04
C LEU A 133 25.84 -14.24 0.15
N SER A 134 25.34 -13.02 0.36
CA SER A 134 25.76 -11.82 -0.38
C SER A 134 27.21 -11.45 -0.08
N ALA A 135 27.61 -11.52 1.19
CA ALA A 135 29.01 -11.33 1.59
C ALA A 135 29.93 -12.35 0.91
N MET A 136 29.55 -13.64 0.92
CA MET A 136 30.32 -14.70 0.26
C MET A 136 30.36 -14.54 -1.27
N HIS A 137 29.28 -14.09 -1.91
CA HIS A 137 29.30 -13.74 -3.34
C HIS A 137 30.27 -12.61 -3.63
N HIS A 138 30.27 -11.56 -2.80
CA HIS A 138 31.17 -10.43 -2.98
C HIS A 138 32.64 -10.84 -2.80
N GLU A 139 32.94 -11.66 -1.78
CA GLU A 139 34.28 -12.24 -1.58
C GLU A 139 34.69 -13.14 -2.74
N HIS A 140 33.82 -14.05 -3.18
CA HIS A 140 34.07 -14.92 -4.33
C HIS A 140 34.39 -14.11 -5.59
N ARG A 141 33.64 -13.04 -5.88
CA ARG A 141 33.92 -12.14 -7.01
C ARG A 141 35.23 -11.35 -6.88
N ARG A 142 35.72 -11.12 -5.66
CA ARG A 142 37.01 -10.46 -5.41
C ARG A 142 38.18 -11.41 -5.58
N LEU A 143 38.02 -12.67 -5.18
CA LEU A 143 39.07 -13.69 -5.19
C LEU A 143 39.20 -14.36 -6.57
N VAL A 144 38.10 -14.51 -7.29
CA VAL A 144 38.07 -15.15 -8.61
C VAL A 144 38.44 -14.13 -9.69
N PRO A 145 39.56 -14.32 -10.43
CA PRO A 145 39.91 -13.49 -11.57
C PRO A 145 38.81 -13.51 -12.65
N ARG A 146 38.61 -12.41 -13.38
CA ARG A 146 37.61 -12.36 -14.46
C ARG A 146 37.88 -13.34 -15.61
N GLU A 147 39.14 -13.67 -15.82
CA GLU A 147 39.61 -14.65 -16.79
C GLU A 147 40.33 -15.74 -15.99
N LEU A 148 39.66 -16.88 -15.80
CA LEU A 148 40.30 -18.03 -15.18
C LEU A 148 41.18 -18.72 -16.23
N PRO A 149 42.43 -19.07 -15.88
CA PRO A 149 43.21 -19.99 -16.70
C PRO A 149 42.47 -21.32 -16.85
N SER A 150 42.46 -21.87 -18.07
CA SER A 150 41.90 -23.20 -18.34
C SER A 150 42.60 -24.23 -17.43
N GLY A 151 41.82 -24.88 -16.56
CA GLY A 151 42.31 -25.85 -15.56
C GLY A 151 42.14 -25.41 -14.11
N LEU A 152 41.91 -24.11 -13.82
CA LEU A 152 41.61 -23.65 -12.45
C LEU A 152 40.09 -23.60 -12.16
N GLU A 153 39.25 -23.71 -13.19
CA GLU A 153 37.79 -23.71 -13.09
C GLU A 153 37.27 -24.83 -12.16
N ASP A 154 37.86 -26.02 -12.26
CA ASP A 154 37.49 -27.17 -11.43
C ASP A 154 37.76 -26.93 -9.93
N ALA A 155 38.75 -26.09 -9.60
CA ALA A 155 39.05 -25.73 -8.21
C ALA A 155 37.98 -24.79 -7.60
N PHE A 156 37.31 -23.97 -8.41
CA PHE A 156 36.27 -23.04 -7.95
C PHE A 156 34.85 -23.62 -8.01
N LYS A 157 34.63 -24.66 -8.82
CA LYS A 157 33.34 -25.32 -9.01
C LYS A 157 32.65 -25.77 -7.70
N PRO A 158 33.33 -26.31 -6.67
CA PRO A 158 32.67 -26.66 -5.41
C PRO A 158 32.10 -25.45 -4.68
N TYR A 159 32.78 -24.30 -4.72
CA TYR A 159 32.35 -23.08 -4.05
C TYR A 159 31.13 -22.47 -4.74
N SER A 160 31.13 -22.37 -6.06
CA SER A 160 29.96 -21.90 -6.81
C SER A 160 28.76 -22.82 -6.60
N THR A 161 28.98 -24.15 -6.64
CA THR A 161 27.93 -25.14 -6.36
C THR A 161 27.35 -24.99 -4.95
N ALA A 162 28.18 -24.72 -3.94
CA ALA A 162 27.71 -24.50 -2.58
C ALA A 162 26.86 -23.22 -2.45
N LEU A 163 27.28 -22.14 -3.10
CA LEU A 163 26.53 -20.88 -3.11
C LEU A 163 25.18 -21.03 -3.84
N ASP A 164 25.16 -21.74 -4.97
CA ASP A 164 23.93 -22.04 -5.72
C ASP A 164 22.98 -22.95 -4.93
N ALA A 165 23.52 -23.93 -4.20
CA ALA A 165 22.73 -24.79 -3.32
C ALA A 165 22.10 -23.99 -2.17
N ALA A 166 22.87 -23.08 -1.55
CA ALA A 166 22.37 -22.19 -0.51
C ALA A 166 21.27 -21.26 -1.03
N TRP A 167 21.49 -20.63 -2.19
CA TRP A 167 20.49 -19.80 -2.88
C TRP A 167 19.20 -20.58 -3.18
N THR A 168 19.33 -21.78 -3.74
CA THR A 168 18.19 -22.64 -4.08
C THR A 168 17.40 -23.04 -2.84
N SER A 169 18.08 -23.39 -1.75
CA SER A 169 17.45 -23.75 -0.49
C SER A 169 16.65 -22.58 0.12
N LEU A 170 17.26 -21.38 0.17
CA LEU A 170 16.58 -20.17 0.65
C LEU A 170 15.39 -19.81 -0.23
N SER A 171 15.55 -19.87 -1.56
CA SER A 171 14.48 -19.62 -2.52
C SER A 171 13.29 -20.57 -2.32
N LYS A 172 13.55 -21.86 -2.07
CA LYS A 172 12.51 -22.85 -1.76
C LYS A 172 11.79 -22.52 -0.45
N ARG A 173 12.52 -22.10 0.59
CA ARG A 173 11.92 -21.72 1.88
C ARG A 173 11.01 -20.50 1.73
N VAL A 174 11.44 -19.46 1.02
CA VAL A 174 10.59 -18.29 0.72
C VAL A 174 9.36 -18.70 -0.09
N ARG A 175 9.50 -19.58 -1.07
CA ARG A 175 8.36 -20.07 -1.85
C ARG A 175 7.31 -20.79 -0.97
N ARG A 176 7.74 -21.55 0.03
CA ARG A 176 6.81 -22.16 1.01
C ARG A 176 6.07 -21.11 1.83
N LEU A 177 6.75 -20.05 2.25
CA LEU A 177 6.10 -18.91 2.94
C LEU A 177 5.06 -18.23 2.04
N GLU A 178 5.37 -18.04 0.75
CA GLU A 178 4.43 -17.49 -0.22
C GLU A 178 3.22 -18.41 -0.46
N GLU A 179 3.44 -19.72 -0.53
CA GLU A 179 2.37 -20.72 -0.67
C GLU A 179 1.46 -20.73 0.57
N TYR A 180 2.04 -20.68 1.76
CA TYR A 180 1.29 -20.53 3.00
C TYR A 180 0.48 -19.23 3.01
N ALA A 181 1.09 -18.09 2.67
CA ALA A 181 0.39 -16.81 2.58
C ALA A 181 -0.78 -16.86 1.59
N LYS A 182 -0.61 -17.52 0.44
CA LYS A 182 -1.71 -17.73 -0.52
C LYS A 182 -2.86 -18.54 0.07
N GLN A 183 -2.58 -19.59 0.85
CA GLN A 183 -3.61 -20.38 1.52
C GLN A 183 -4.37 -19.55 2.56
N VAL A 184 -3.66 -18.78 3.38
CA VAL A 184 -4.27 -17.86 4.35
C VAL A 184 -5.16 -16.83 3.66
N MET A 185 -4.72 -16.26 2.54
CA MET A 185 -5.54 -15.30 1.77
C MET A 185 -6.81 -15.93 1.18
N ARG A 186 -6.78 -17.20 0.76
CA ARG A 186 -8.00 -17.92 0.34
C ARG A 186 -8.95 -18.12 1.51
N ALA A 187 -8.43 -18.51 2.67
CA ALA A 187 -9.25 -18.60 3.88
C ALA A 187 -9.84 -17.23 4.27
N ASP A 188 -9.08 -16.14 4.12
CA ASP A 188 -9.52 -14.78 4.39
C ASP A 188 -10.71 -14.35 3.52
N GLN A 189 -10.68 -14.72 2.24
CA GLN A 189 -11.80 -14.48 1.32
C GLN A 189 -13.07 -15.22 1.73
N VAL A 190 -12.95 -16.50 2.08
CA VAL A 190 -14.09 -17.31 2.54
C VAL A 190 -14.65 -16.78 3.84
N TYR A 191 -13.79 -16.43 4.80
CA TYR A 191 -14.19 -15.84 6.07
C TYR A 191 -14.94 -14.52 5.87
N HIS A 192 -14.45 -13.67 4.99
CA HIS A 192 -15.10 -12.40 4.68
C HIS A 192 -16.47 -12.61 3.99
N ALA A 193 -16.60 -13.59 3.11
CA ALA A 193 -17.88 -13.96 2.52
C ALA A 193 -18.87 -14.46 3.59
N HIS A 194 -18.40 -15.30 4.51
CA HIS A 194 -19.19 -15.79 5.64
C HIS A 194 -19.72 -14.64 6.51
N GLN A 195 -18.85 -13.71 6.92
CA GLN A 195 -19.26 -12.55 7.70
C GLN A 195 -20.33 -11.69 7.00
N ARG A 196 -20.26 -11.55 5.67
CA ARG A 196 -21.27 -10.82 4.90
C ARG A 196 -22.61 -11.55 4.87
N LEU A 197 -22.59 -12.89 4.74
CA LEU A 197 -23.79 -13.70 4.78
C LEU A 197 -24.44 -13.67 6.16
N GLU A 198 -23.66 -13.75 7.24
CA GLU A 198 -24.16 -13.58 8.61
C GLU A 198 -24.79 -12.20 8.81
N ALA A 199 -24.14 -11.13 8.33
CA ALA A 199 -24.68 -9.78 8.41
C ALA A 199 -25.99 -9.61 7.61
N LEU A 200 -26.14 -10.31 6.48
CA LEU A 200 -27.37 -10.31 5.70
C LEU A 200 -28.47 -11.14 6.36
N ALA A 201 -28.12 -12.32 6.89
CA ALA A 201 -29.05 -13.18 7.62
C ALA A 201 -29.62 -12.44 8.85
N ALA A 202 -28.78 -11.68 9.57
CA ALA A 202 -29.21 -10.85 10.70
C ALA A 202 -30.23 -9.77 10.32
N ARG A 203 -30.25 -9.29 9.06
CA ARG A 203 -31.21 -8.30 8.55
C ARG A 203 -32.43 -8.92 7.88
N THR A 204 -32.47 -10.24 7.73
CA THR A 204 -33.59 -10.94 7.08
C THR A 204 -34.96 -10.65 7.74
N PRO A 205 -35.06 -10.55 9.09
CA PRO A 205 -36.32 -10.16 9.74
C PRO A 205 -36.84 -8.78 9.28
N ASP A 206 -35.96 -7.78 9.15
CA ASP A 206 -36.34 -6.44 8.70
C ASP A 206 -36.90 -6.46 7.27
N TYR A 207 -36.33 -7.29 6.39
CA TYR A 207 -36.85 -7.48 5.04
C TYR A 207 -38.20 -8.19 5.03
N GLN A 208 -38.41 -9.16 5.93
CA GLN A 208 -39.69 -9.85 6.08
C GLN A 208 -40.78 -8.90 6.61
N GLU A 209 -40.43 -8.03 7.56
CA GLU A 209 -41.33 -6.99 8.07
C GLU A 209 -41.71 -5.99 6.97
N LEU A 210 -40.74 -5.52 6.20
CA LEU A 210 -40.99 -4.61 5.07
C LEU A 210 -41.93 -5.22 4.02
N ILE A 211 -41.74 -6.51 3.68
CA ILE A 211 -42.64 -7.23 2.77
C ILE A 211 -44.05 -7.34 3.37
N ALA A 212 -44.15 -7.67 4.65
CA ALA A 212 -45.44 -7.80 5.33
C ALA A 212 -46.22 -6.47 5.37
N ASP A 213 -45.53 -5.35 5.61
CA ASP A 213 -46.14 -4.02 5.59
C ASP A 213 -46.56 -3.60 4.18
N THR A 214 -45.76 -3.89 3.16
CA THR A 214 -46.11 -3.57 1.76
C THR A 214 -47.36 -4.34 1.30
N VAL A 215 -47.47 -5.63 1.66
CA VAL A 215 -48.67 -6.43 1.36
C VAL A 215 -49.89 -5.89 2.11
N ARG A 216 -49.71 -5.40 3.35
CA ARG A 216 -50.80 -4.76 4.10
C ARG A 216 -51.29 -3.48 3.41
N ASP A 217 -50.39 -2.68 2.87
CA ASP A 217 -50.72 -1.45 2.15
C ASP A 217 -51.48 -1.72 0.84
N GLU A 218 -51.09 -2.74 0.08
CA GLU A 218 -51.82 -3.17 -1.13
C GLU A 218 -53.27 -3.58 -0.80
N VAL A 219 -53.47 -4.32 0.30
CA VAL A 219 -54.81 -4.70 0.77
C VAL A 219 -55.61 -3.48 1.25
N ALA A 220 -54.97 -2.51 1.89
CA ALA A 220 -55.62 -1.28 2.33
C ALA A 220 -56.08 -0.42 1.14
N ASP A 221 -55.28 -0.32 0.08
CA ASP A 221 -55.62 0.39 -1.14
C ASP A 221 -56.84 -0.21 -1.86
N GLU A 222 -56.92 -1.54 -1.92
CA GLU A 222 -58.09 -2.24 -2.48
C GLU A 222 -59.36 -1.91 -1.68
N ARG A 223 -59.26 -1.91 -0.34
CA ARG A 223 -60.39 -1.55 0.52
C ARG A 223 -60.83 -0.09 0.36
N ILE A 224 -59.90 0.83 0.19
CA ILE A 224 -60.20 2.26 -0.05
C ILE A 224 -60.93 2.42 -1.39
N ARG A 225 -60.55 1.67 -2.42
CA ARG A 225 -61.26 1.67 -3.72
C ARG A 225 -62.70 1.20 -3.58
N GLU A 226 -62.95 0.11 -2.85
CA GLU A 226 -64.31 -0.38 -2.57
C GLU A 226 -65.16 0.69 -1.85
N LEU A 227 -64.62 1.32 -0.81
CA LEU A 227 -65.30 2.38 -0.07
C LEU A 227 -65.63 3.59 -0.98
N GLY A 228 -64.71 3.94 -1.89
CA GLY A 228 -64.93 4.97 -2.90
C GLY A 228 -66.04 4.60 -3.89
N GLU A 229 -66.14 3.33 -4.29
CA GLU A 229 -67.24 2.84 -5.13
C GLU A 229 -68.59 2.88 -4.43
N GLN A 230 -68.63 2.44 -3.17
CA GLN A 230 -69.84 2.51 -2.34
C GLN A 230 -70.30 3.95 -2.16
N ALA A 231 -69.39 4.88 -1.85
CA ALA A 231 -69.72 6.30 -1.73
C ALA A 231 -70.26 6.89 -3.04
N ARG A 232 -69.68 6.51 -4.19
CA ARG A 232 -70.19 6.91 -5.52
C ARG A 232 -71.59 6.36 -5.78
N HIS A 233 -71.85 5.11 -5.39
CA HIS A 233 -73.17 4.48 -5.55
C HIS A 233 -74.23 5.19 -4.69
N VAL A 234 -73.92 5.44 -3.40
CA VAL A 234 -74.81 6.17 -2.49
C VAL A 234 -75.10 7.58 -2.99
N ARG A 235 -74.08 8.30 -3.48
CA ARG A 235 -74.27 9.63 -4.08
C ARG A 235 -75.25 9.58 -5.25
N LYS A 236 -75.11 8.59 -6.15
CA LYS A 236 -75.99 8.44 -7.31
C LYS A 236 -77.45 8.18 -6.89
N LEU A 237 -77.67 7.33 -5.89
CA LEU A 237 -79.01 7.09 -5.33
C LEU A 237 -79.64 8.36 -4.72
N PHE A 238 -78.83 9.18 -4.03
CA PHE A 238 -79.28 10.46 -3.51
C PHE A 238 -79.63 11.46 -4.62
N GLU A 239 -78.80 11.56 -5.66
CA GLU A 239 -79.08 12.40 -6.83
C GLU A 239 -80.36 11.96 -7.56
N GLU A 240 -80.57 10.65 -7.71
CA GLU A 240 -81.80 10.09 -8.28
C GLU A 240 -83.03 10.39 -7.41
N SER A 241 -82.92 10.23 -6.08
CA SER A 241 -83.98 10.55 -5.12
C SER A 241 -84.36 12.04 -5.14
N ILE A 242 -83.37 12.94 -5.12
CA ILE A 242 -83.58 14.39 -5.22
C ILE A 242 -84.21 14.73 -6.57
N GLY A 243 -83.72 14.12 -7.66
CA GLY A 243 -84.28 14.29 -9.00
C GLY A 243 -85.73 13.80 -9.11
N GLN A 244 -86.10 12.75 -8.37
CA GLN A 244 -87.46 12.23 -8.32
C GLN A 244 -88.38 13.13 -7.47
N ALA A 245 -87.93 13.56 -6.29
CA ALA A 245 -88.66 14.52 -5.45
C ALA A 245 -88.93 15.84 -6.18
N ARG A 246 -87.95 16.32 -6.96
CA ARG A 246 -88.07 17.55 -7.76
C ARG A 246 -89.07 17.41 -8.91
N ARG A 247 -89.16 16.23 -9.52
CA ARG A 247 -90.18 15.92 -10.55
C ARG A 247 -91.58 15.88 -9.95
N THR A 248 -91.78 15.20 -8.83
CA THR A 248 -93.08 15.14 -8.14
C THR A 248 -93.53 16.51 -7.62
N ALA A 249 -92.62 17.34 -7.11
CA ALA A 249 -92.93 18.72 -6.73
C ALA A 249 -93.30 19.59 -7.95
N GLY A 250 -92.65 19.37 -9.10
CA GLY A 250 -93.00 20.02 -10.37
C GLY A 250 -94.36 19.61 -10.92
N GLU A 251 -94.81 18.38 -10.68
CA GLU A 251 -96.15 17.90 -11.04
C GLU A 251 -97.23 18.53 -10.15
N LEU A 252 -96.95 18.76 -8.87
CA LEU A 252 -97.86 19.44 -7.93
C LEU A 252 -97.96 20.96 -8.16
N LEU A 253 -96.93 21.59 -8.74
CA LEU A 253 -96.88 23.03 -9.03
C LEU A 253 -97.37 23.39 -10.44
N ARG A 254 -97.87 22.42 -11.22
CA ARG A 254 -98.46 22.68 -12.55
C ARG A 254 -99.87 23.28 -12.37
N PRO A 255 -100.16 24.50 -12.85
CA PRO A 255 -101.51 25.05 -12.78
C PRO A 255 -102.46 24.17 -13.62
N PRO A 256 -103.71 23.96 -13.17
CA PRO A 256 -104.68 23.19 -13.93
C PRO A 256 -104.90 23.88 -15.28
N SER A 257 -104.58 23.18 -16.37
CA SER A 257 -104.90 23.63 -17.73
C SER A 257 -106.43 23.62 -17.88
N ALA A 258 -106.98 24.82 -18.04
CA ALA A 258 -108.35 25.07 -18.46
C ALA A 258 -108.63 24.59 -19.89
#